data_AF-A0A5Q0LAG4-F1
#
_entry.id   AF-A0A5Q0LAG4-F1
#
_cell.length_a   1.000
_cell.length_b   1.000
_cell.length_c   1.000
_cell.angle_alpha   90.00
_cell.angle_beta   90.00
_cell.angle_gamma   90.00
#
_symmetry.space_group_name_H-M   'P 1'
#
loop_
_entity.id
_entity.type
_entity.pdbx_description
1 polymer ?
#
loop_
_entity_poly.entity_id
_entity_poly.type
_entity_poly.pdbx_seq_one_letter_code
_entity_poly.pdbx_strand_id
1 'polypeptide(L)'
;MTATHPRHKASAVLWLAAGKSQRAAAEAAGVSPSTVRQWVTDPVFVAEVESTRVVYSQKPQDGRALVEHLAEVEARLAPQGPERLRDGSVRVPVAVPAGASPRQQERAVARAIARGLRVAREAES
;
A
#
# COMPACT_ATOMS: atom_id res chain seq x y z
N MET A 1 -12.44 6.83 -2.76
CA MET A 1 -12.04 5.49 -2.28
C MET A 1 -11.26 5.68 -1.01
N THR A 2 -11.75 5.14 0.09
CA THR A 2 -11.07 5.14 1.39
C THR A 2 -9.75 4.40 1.22
N ALA A 3 -8.63 5.01 1.64
CA ALA A 3 -7.34 4.35 1.59
C ALA A 3 -7.40 3.11 2.49
N THR A 4 -7.42 1.92 1.90
CA THR A 4 -7.42 0.67 2.65
C THR A 4 -6.13 0.59 3.46
N HIS A 5 -6.22 0.28 4.75
CA HIS A 5 -5.05 0.22 5.62
C HIS A 5 -4.01 -0.76 5.07
N PRO A 6 -2.71 -0.42 5.08
CA PRO A 6 -1.64 -1.24 4.51
C PRO A 6 -1.61 -2.70 5.01
N ARG A 7 -1.85 -2.93 6.31
CA ARG A 7 -2.10 -4.26 6.89
C ARG A 7 -3.06 -5.18 6.12
N HIS A 8 -4.13 -4.63 5.52
CA HIS A 8 -5.09 -5.44 4.77
C HIS A 8 -4.49 -5.91 3.45
N LYS A 9 -3.67 -5.06 2.82
CA LYS A 9 -2.91 -5.44 1.62
C LYS A 9 -1.86 -6.50 1.97
N ALA A 10 -1.10 -6.31 3.04
CA ALA A 10 -0.10 -7.29 3.49
C ALA A 10 -0.73 -8.66 3.81
N SER A 11 -1.90 -8.69 4.47
CA SER A 11 -2.66 -9.92 4.68
C SER A 11 -3.06 -10.59 3.35
N ALA A 12 -3.58 -9.83 2.38
CA ALA A 12 -3.89 -10.39 1.05
C ALA A 12 -2.64 -10.91 0.33
N VAL A 13 -1.50 -10.21 0.42
CA VAL A 13 -0.22 -10.64 -0.18
C VAL A 13 0.20 -12.00 0.36
N LEU A 14 0.17 -12.20 1.68
CA LEU A 14 0.53 -13.47 2.30
C LEU A 14 -0.30 -14.64 1.76
N TRP A 15 -1.61 -14.46 1.68
CA TRP A 15 -2.53 -15.52 1.23
C TRP A 15 -2.35 -15.85 -0.26
N LEU A 16 -2.13 -14.84 -1.11
CA LEU A 16 -1.84 -15.05 -2.52
C LEU A 16 -0.46 -15.70 -2.74
N ALA A 17 0.54 -15.31 -1.96
CA ALA A 17 1.88 -15.89 -1.99
C ALA A 17 1.85 -17.38 -1.60
N ALA A 18 1.00 -17.75 -0.62
CA ALA A 18 0.73 -19.13 -0.23
C ALA A 18 -0.13 -19.92 -1.24
N GLY A 19 -0.40 -19.36 -2.42
CA GLY A 19 -1.13 -20.03 -3.51
C GLY A 19 -2.65 -20.09 -3.31
N LYS A 20 -3.22 -19.30 -2.40
CA LYS A 20 -4.67 -19.26 -2.15
C LYS A 20 -5.38 -18.41 -3.20
N SER A 21 -6.70 -18.61 -3.31
CA SER A 21 -7.53 -17.87 -4.25
C SER A 21 -7.68 -16.39 -3.84
N GLN A 22 -7.98 -15.52 -4.81
CA GLN A 22 -8.27 -14.10 -4.54
C GLN A 22 -9.44 -13.91 -3.56
N ARG A 23 -10.39 -14.86 -3.56
CA ARG A 23 -11.51 -14.85 -2.60
C ARG A 23 -11.01 -15.08 -1.17
N ALA A 24 -10.18 -16.09 -0.96
CA ALA A 24 -9.62 -16.39 0.36
C ALA A 24 -8.72 -15.23 0.86
N ALA A 25 -7.94 -14.63 -0.03
CA ALA A 25 -7.13 -13.45 0.28
C ALA A 25 -8.00 -12.24 0.68
N ALA A 26 -9.14 -12.04 -0.01
CA ALA A 26 -10.09 -10.97 0.34
C ALA A 26 -10.74 -11.18 1.72
N GLU A 27 -11.15 -12.42 2.01
CA GLU A 27 -11.71 -12.81 3.31
C GLU A 27 -10.69 -12.58 4.43
N ALA A 28 -9.44 -13.03 4.26
CA ALA A 28 -8.37 -12.85 5.22
C ALA A 28 -7.96 -11.37 5.43
N ALA A 29 -8.05 -10.56 4.37
CA ALA A 29 -7.79 -9.14 4.43
C ALA A 29 -8.99 -8.33 4.95
N GLY A 30 -10.17 -8.93 5.12
CA GLY A 30 -11.39 -8.23 5.53
C GLY A 30 -11.87 -7.20 4.48
N VAL A 31 -11.66 -7.49 3.20
CA VAL A 31 -12.05 -6.61 2.08
C VAL A 31 -12.91 -7.35 1.06
N SER A 32 -13.48 -6.64 0.08
CA SER A 32 -14.23 -7.29 -0.99
C SER A 32 -13.28 -7.94 -2.02
N PRO A 33 -13.72 -9.03 -2.70
CA PRO A 33 -12.95 -9.62 -3.80
C PRO A 33 -12.68 -8.66 -4.97
N SER A 34 -13.52 -7.63 -5.16
CA SER A 34 -13.28 -6.59 -6.17
C SER A 34 -12.10 -5.68 -5.81
N THR A 35 -11.89 -5.41 -4.52
CA THR A 35 -10.72 -4.67 -4.04
C THR A 35 -9.42 -5.42 -4.31
N VAL A 36 -9.38 -6.73 -4.05
CA VAL A 36 -8.21 -7.56 -4.37
C VAL A 36 -7.96 -7.62 -5.88
N ARG A 37 -9.03 -7.73 -6.70
CA ARG A 37 -8.93 -7.66 -8.16
C ARG A 37 -8.33 -6.35 -8.67
N GLN A 38 -8.57 -5.25 -7.96
CA GLN A 38 -7.93 -3.98 -8.29
C GLN A 38 -6.45 -3.98 -7.90
N TRP A 39 -6.08 -4.56 -6.76
CA TRP A 39 -4.69 -4.63 -6.32
C TRP A 39 -3.82 -5.48 -7.23
N VAL A 40 -4.33 -6.57 -7.80
CA VAL A 40 -3.53 -7.37 -8.75
C VAL A 40 -3.24 -6.66 -10.08
N THR A 41 -3.84 -5.49 -10.33
CA THR A 41 -3.46 -4.62 -11.45
C THR A 41 -2.33 -3.65 -11.11
N ASP A 42 -2.00 -3.51 -9.81
CA ASP A 42 -0.90 -2.67 -9.34
C ASP A 42 0.42 -3.46 -9.42
N PRO A 43 1.40 -3.03 -10.24
CA PRO A 43 2.66 -3.75 -10.39
C PRO A 43 3.46 -3.84 -9.09
N VAL A 44 3.32 -2.88 -8.17
CA VAL A 44 3.99 -2.93 -6.86
C VAL A 44 3.40 -4.07 -6.04
N PHE A 45 2.07 -4.18 -5.99
CA PHE A 45 1.40 -5.24 -5.25
C PHE A 45 1.77 -6.63 -5.81
N VAL A 46 1.81 -6.79 -7.14
CA VAL A 46 2.22 -8.06 -7.78
C VAL A 46 3.66 -8.41 -7.44
N ALA A 47 4.58 -7.43 -7.47
CA ALA A 47 5.98 -7.66 -7.10
C ALA A 47 6.13 -8.14 -5.64
N GLU A 48 5.36 -7.58 -4.72
CA GLU A 48 5.37 -8.03 -3.31
C GLU A 48 4.80 -9.45 -3.14
N VAL A 49 3.78 -9.84 -3.93
CA VAL A 49 3.25 -11.23 -3.92
C VAL A 49 4.31 -12.23 -4.36
N GLU A 50 5.03 -11.95 -5.45
CA GLU A 50 6.07 -12.85 -5.95
C GLU A 50 7.29 -12.89 -5.00
N SER A 51 7.71 -11.74 -4.46
CA SER A 51 8.76 -11.67 -3.43
C SER A 51 8.41 -12.50 -2.20
N THR A 52 7.19 -12.33 -1.68
CA THR A 52 6.70 -13.07 -0.52
C THR A 52 6.60 -14.57 -0.81
N ARG A 53 6.24 -14.97 -2.04
CA ARG A 53 6.19 -16.39 -2.47
C ARG A 53 7.57 -17.05 -2.41
N VAL A 54 8.63 -16.33 -2.79
CA VAL A 54 10.01 -16.82 -2.67
C VAL A 54 10.37 -17.07 -1.21
N VAL A 55 10.06 -16.13 -0.31
CA VAL A 55 10.33 -16.28 1.13
C VAL A 55 9.54 -17.45 1.71
N TYR A 56 8.24 -17.54 1.39
CA TYR A 56 7.35 -18.59 1.87
C TYR A 56 7.79 -20.00 1.41
N SER A 57 8.28 -20.13 0.17
CA SER A 57 8.74 -21.41 -0.37
C SER A 57 10.11 -21.86 0.15
N GLN A 58 11.02 -20.92 0.43
CA GLN A 58 12.37 -21.24 0.92
C GLN A 58 12.40 -21.56 2.42
N LYS A 59 11.52 -20.96 3.22
CA LYS A 59 11.51 -21.13 4.68
C LYS A 59 10.08 -21.20 5.27
N PRO A 60 9.26 -22.20 4.89
CA PRO A 60 7.88 -22.31 5.37
C PRO A 60 7.75 -22.49 6.90
N GLN A 61 8.83 -22.87 7.60
CA GLN A 61 8.85 -23.13 9.05
C GLN A 61 9.40 -21.95 9.88
N ASP A 62 9.99 -20.93 9.25
CA ASP A 62 10.55 -19.77 9.95
C ASP A 62 9.53 -18.64 10.00
N GLY A 63 8.54 -18.80 10.89
CA GLY A 63 7.45 -17.84 11.06
C GLY A 63 7.94 -16.43 11.44
N ARG A 64 9.13 -16.30 12.04
CA ARG A 64 9.70 -15.01 12.41
C ARG A 64 10.23 -14.25 11.20
N ALA A 65 10.98 -14.92 10.32
CA ALA A 65 11.42 -14.33 9.06
C ALA A 65 10.24 -13.89 8.18
N LEU A 66 9.15 -14.65 8.19
CA LEU A 66 7.93 -14.28 7.46
C LEU A 66 7.24 -13.04 8.05
N VAL A 67 7.14 -12.93 9.37
CA VAL A 67 6.55 -11.76 10.04
C VAL A 67 7.39 -10.50 9.79
N GLU A 68 8.72 -10.59 9.87
CA GLU A 68 9.62 -9.48 9.57
C GLU A 68 9.47 -9.03 8.11
N HIS A 69 9.43 -9.98 7.16
CA HIS A 69 9.19 -9.66 5.75
C HIS A 69 7.82 -9.00 5.52
N LEU A 70 6.76 -9.47 6.17
CA LEU A 70 5.43 -8.86 6.04
C LEU A 70 5.36 -7.44 6.60
N ALA A 71 6.13 -7.11 7.63
CA ALA A 71 6.24 -5.74 8.13
C ALA A 71 6.88 -4.81 7.09
N GLU A 72 7.90 -5.28 6.38
CA GLU A 72 8.49 -4.52 5.27
C GLU A 72 7.53 -4.36 4.09
N VAL A 73 6.80 -5.43 3.74
CA VAL A 73 5.75 -5.40 2.71
C VAL A 73 4.68 -4.37 3.07
N GLU A 74 4.25 -4.34 4.34
CA GLU A 74 3.29 -3.34 4.82
C GLU A 74 3.83 -1.92 4.63
N ALA A 75 5.10 -1.66 4.96
CA ALA A 75 5.73 -0.36 4.78
C ALA A 75 5.83 0.04 3.30
N ARG A 76 6.15 -0.90 2.39
CA ARG A 76 6.23 -0.64 0.94
C ARG A 76 4.85 -0.43 0.30
N LEU A 77 3.83 -1.11 0.81
CA LEU A 77 2.44 -1.00 0.34
C LEU A 77 1.67 0.16 0.99
N ALA A 78 2.24 0.75 2.04
CA ALA A 78 1.69 1.95 2.63
C ALA A 78 1.66 3.07 1.58
N PRO A 79 0.53 3.78 1.42
CA PRO A 79 0.55 5.00 0.62
C PRO A 79 1.60 5.91 1.25
N GLN A 80 2.68 6.19 0.50
CA GLN A 80 3.74 7.06 0.99
C GLN A 80 3.07 8.34 1.52
N GLY A 81 3.31 8.67 2.79
CA GLY A 81 2.76 9.89 3.38
C GLY A 81 3.39 11.11 2.72
N PRO A 82 2.97 12.32 3.08
CA PRO A 82 3.82 13.48 2.92
C PRO A 82 5.17 13.20 3.61
N GLU A 83 6.27 13.26 2.88
CA GLU A 83 7.63 13.03 3.39
C GLU A 83 8.41 14.34 3.33
N ARG A 84 9.07 14.72 4.42
CA ARG A 84 10.00 15.85 4.44
C ARG A 84 11.36 15.39 3.96
N LEU A 85 11.88 16.02 2.91
CA LEU A 85 13.21 15.78 2.38
C LEU A 85 14.26 16.55 3.17
N ARG A 86 15.53 16.14 3.05
CA ARG A 86 16.65 16.72 3.81
C ARG A 86 16.91 18.19 3.51
N ASP A 87 16.48 18.67 2.34
CA ASP A 87 16.57 20.07 1.91
C ASP A 87 15.42 20.94 2.46
N GLY A 88 14.52 20.36 3.27
CA GLY A 88 13.38 21.05 3.86
C GLY A 88 12.12 21.04 2.98
N SER A 89 12.20 20.52 1.75
CA SER A 89 11.02 20.36 0.88
C SER A 89 10.12 19.21 1.33
N VAL A 90 8.84 19.22 0.93
CA VAL A 90 7.88 18.16 1.27
C VAL A 90 7.37 17.48 -0.01
N ARG A 91 7.62 16.18 -0.12
CA ARG A 91 7.10 15.34 -1.19
C ARG A 91 5.74 14.79 -0.77
N VAL A 92 4.70 15.02 -1.56
CA VAL A 92 3.37 14.45 -1.31
C VAL A 92 2.92 13.65 -2.51
N PRO A 93 2.75 12.32 -2.40
CA PRO A 93 2.15 11.55 -3.47
C PRO A 93 0.66 11.86 -3.60
N VAL A 94 0.22 12.01 -4.85
CA VAL A 94 -1.17 12.26 -5.21
C VAL A 94 -1.66 11.13 -6.10
N ALA A 95 -2.65 10.37 -5.62
CA ALA A 95 -3.33 9.39 -6.45
C ALA A 95 -4.50 10.06 -7.16
N VAL A 96 -4.42 10.15 -8.49
CA VAL A 96 -5.50 10.63 -9.36
C VAL A 96 -6.01 9.45 -10.18
N PRO A 97 -7.28 9.02 -10.02
CA PRO A 97 -7.83 7.91 -10.79
C PRO A 97 -7.76 8.18 -12.30
N ALA A 98 -7.45 7.15 -13.09
CA ALA A 98 -7.57 7.23 -14.54
C ALA A 98 -9.01 7.58 -14.94
N GLY A 99 -9.18 8.55 -15.85
CA GLY A 99 -10.50 9.06 -16.24
C GLY A 99 -11.13 10.08 -15.27
N ALA A 100 -10.42 10.51 -14.22
CA ALA A 100 -10.90 11.58 -13.35
C ALA A 100 -11.10 12.89 -14.14
N SER A 101 -12.23 13.55 -13.92
CA SER A 101 -12.51 14.85 -14.55
C SER A 101 -11.55 15.92 -14.03
N PRO A 102 -11.26 17.01 -14.78
CA PRO A 102 -10.31 18.04 -14.36
C PRO A 102 -10.56 18.56 -12.93
N ARG A 103 -11.83 18.81 -12.57
CA ARG A 103 -12.23 19.22 -11.21
C ARG A 103 -11.90 18.18 -10.13
N GLN A 104 -11.97 16.89 -10.45
CA GLN A 104 -11.60 15.83 -9.51
C GLN A 104 -10.07 15.74 -9.34
N GLN A 105 -9.32 15.96 -10.42
CA GLN A 105 -7.85 16.00 -10.36
C GLN A 105 -7.38 17.18 -9.49
N GLU A 106 -7.91 18.38 -9.73
CA GLU A 106 -7.62 19.58 -8.94
C GLU A 106 -7.93 19.38 -7.45
N ARG A 107 -9.09 18.80 -7.12
CA ARG A 107 -9.44 18.48 -5.73
C ARG A 107 -8.50 17.48 -5.09
N ALA A 108 -8.02 16.48 -5.83
CA ALA A 108 -7.07 15.50 -5.31
C ALA A 108 -5.71 16.16 -5.00
N VAL A 109 -5.23 17.03 -5.88
CA VAL A 109 -4.00 17.82 -5.70
C VAL A 109 -4.13 18.78 -4.52
N ALA A 110 -5.20 19.58 -4.46
CA ALA A 110 -5.43 20.53 -3.36
C ALA A 110 -5.42 19.85 -1.98
N ARG A 111 -6.04 18.67 -1.87
CA ARG A 111 -6.02 17.88 -0.64
C ARG A 111 -4.63 17.34 -0.30
N ALA A 112 -3.83 16.99 -1.31
CA ALA A 112 -2.47 16.54 -1.09
C ALA A 112 -1.57 17.68 -0.59
N ILE A 113 -1.66 18.86 -1.21
CA ILE A 113 -0.95 20.06 -0.75
C ILE A 113 -1.31 20.38 0.70
N ALA A 114 -2.60 20.36 1.05
CA ALA A 114 -3.05 20.60 2.43
C ALA A 114 -2.45 19.61 3.44
N ARG A 115 -2.27 18.34 3.07
CA ARG A 115 -1.59 17.35 3.92
C ARG A 115 -0.09 17.63 4.05
N GLY A 116 0.58 18.01 2.96
CA GLY A 116 2.00 18.38 2.99
C GLY A 116 2.27 19.60 3.86
N LEU A 117 1.42 20.62 3.78
CA LEU A 117 1.53 21.82 4.61
C LEU A 117 1.36 21.53 6.11
N ARG A 118 0.53 20.54 6.47
CA ARG A 118 0.37 20.13 7.86
C ARG A 118 1.65 19.50 8.41
N VAL A 119 2.27 18.60 7.65
CA VAL A 119 3.55 17.97 8.03
C VAL A 119 4.68 18.98 8.13
N ALA A 120 4.72 19.98 7.24
CA ALA A 120 5.70 21.07 7.33
C ALA A 120 5.57 21.84 8.67
N ARG A 121 4.33 22.18 9.08
CA ARG A 121 4.07 22.93 10.32
C ARG A 121 4.33 22.13 11.59
N GLU A 122 3.96 20.85 11.60
CA GLU A 122 4.21 19.97 12.76
C GLU A 122 5.70 19.78 13.04
N ALA A 123 6.56 19.95 12.04
CA ALA A 123 8.01 19.83 12.18
C ALA A 123 8.72 21.17 12.52
N GLU A 124 7.97 22.27 12.66
CA GLU A 124 8.45 23.58 13.15
C GLU A 124 8.07 23.82 14.63
N SER A 125 7.20 22.98 15.20
CA SER A 125 6.76 23.02 16.60
C SER A 125 7.59 22.06 17.46
#